data_AF-A0A932A177-F1
#
_entry.id   AF-A0A932A177-F1
#
_cell.length_a   1.000
_cell.length_b   1.000
_cell.length_c   1.000
_cell.angle_alpha   90.00
_cell.angle_beta   90.00
_cell.angle_gamma   90.00
#
_symmetry.space_group_name_H-M   'P 1'
#
loop_
_entity.id
_entity.type
_entity.pdbx_description
1 polymer ?
#
loop_
_entity_poly.entity_id
_entity_poly.type
_entity_poly.pdbx_seq_one_letter_code
_entity_poly.pdbx_strand_id
1 'polypeptide(L)'
;PEGVADSLQENLTLFVHKNAQNRSRLGFAIPLAENAHIEADLTAWEPDMERNFALFLSIQGQKDSFAVTFFRGTVYKGITVRFQTLSSQDLGLVYALLDNALVVTGSLESMKATIDEIQK
;
A
#
# COMPACT_ATOMS: atom_id res chain seq x y z
N PRO A 1 10.57 1.85 -9.97
CA PRO A 1 10.61 2.14 -11.43
C PRO A 1 10.76 3.64 -11.67
N GLU A 2 11.45 4.04 -12.73
CA GLU A 2 11.71 5.46 -13.04
C GLU A 2 10.42 6.30 -13.10
N GLY A 3 9.38 5.85 -13.84
CA GLY A 3 8.11 6.59 -13.95
C GLY A 3 7.33 6.78 -12.65
N VAL A 4 7.47 5.85 -11.69
CA VAL A 4 6.86 5.99 -10.35
C VAL A 4 7.61 7.06 -9.55
N ALA A 5 8.94 7.07 -9.59
CA ALA A 5 9.74 8.00 -8.76
C ALA A 5 9.49 9.45 -9.17
N ASP A 6 9.43 9.74 -10.48
CA ASP A 6 9.17 11.09 -11.01
C ASP A 6 7.77 11.61 -10.67
N SER A 7 6.83 10.69 -10.37
CA SER A 7 5.45 10.99 -10.02
C SER A 7 5.24 11.25 -8.52
N LEU A 8 6.27 11.07 -7.69
CA LEU A 8 6.19 11.19 -6.23
C LEU A 8 6.94 12.43 -5.72
N GLN A 9 6.34 13.12 -4.76
CA GLN A 9 7.02 14.21 -4.04
C GLN A 9 7.94 13.66 -2.95
N GLU A 10 8.93 14.45 -2.53
CA GLU A 10 9.93 14.04 -1.52
C GLU A 10 9.38 14.00 -0.07
N ASN A 11 8.11 14.34 0.14
CA ASN A 11 7.49 14.45 1.47
C ASN A 11 6.72 13.18 1.85
N LEU A 12 7.36 12.22 2.51
CA LEU A 12 6.70 11.00 3.01
C LEU A 12 6.10 11.19 4.42
N THR A 13 4.86 10.75 4.61
CA THR A 13 4.25 10.59 5.93
C THR A 13 4.23 9.12 6.33
N LEU A 14 4.85 8.76 7.46
CA LEU A 14 4.74 7.44 8.07
C LEU A 14 3.67 7.46 9.17
N PHE A 15 2.82 6.43 9.22
CA PHE A 15 1.78 6.30 10.23
C PHE A 15 1.64 4.87 10.75
N VAL A 16 1.03 4.75 11.93
CA VAL A 16 0.69 3.48 12.56
C VAL A 16 -0.81 3.41 12.75
N HIS A 17 -1.42 2.32 12.28
CA HIS A 17 -2.83 2.03 12.52
C HIS A 17 -2.97 0.76 13.38
N LYS A 18 -3.95 0.73 14.28
CA LYS A 18 -4.29 -0.47 15.04
C LYS A 18 -5.48 -1.15 14.41
N ASN A 19 -5.28 -2.37 13.95
CA ASN A 19 -6.33 -3.15 13.34
C ASN A 19 -7.37 -3.65 14.38
N ALA A 20 -8.46 -4.29 13.95
CA ALA A 20 -9.52 -4.80 14.82
C ALA A 20 -9.05 -5.85 15.84
N GLN A 21 -7.88 -6.46 15.61
CA GLN A 21 -7.22 -7.37 16.54
C GLN A 21 -6.23 -6.65 17.47
N ASN A 22 -6.28 -5.31 17.53
CA ASN A 22 -5.40 -4.44 18.32
C ASN A 22 -3.90 -4.59 17.97
N ARG A 23 -3.59 -5.06 16.76
CA ARG A 23 -2.21 -5.16 16.25
C ARG A 23 -1.85 -3.89 15.50
N SER A 24 -0.70 -3.33 15.82
CA SER A 24 -0.15 -2.18 15.10
C SER A 24 0.32 -2.59 13.70
N ARG A 25 0.00 -1.78 12.71
CA ARG A 25 0.38 -1.92 11.30
C ARG A 25 0.96 -0.62 10.81
N LEU A 26 2.09 -0.71 10.12
CA LEU A 26 2.72 0.45 9.51
C LEU A 26 2.08 0.70 8.15
N GLY A 27 1.90 1.98 7.86
CA GLY A 27 1.57 2.48 6.53
C GLY A 27 2.32 3.78 6.27
N PHE A 28 2.42 4.15 5.01
CA PHE A 28 2.95 5.45 4.62
C PHE A 28 2.15 6.02 3.46
N ALA A 29 2.18 7.35 3.35
CA ALA A 29 1.58 8.10 2.28
C ALA A 29 2.64 9.01 1.65
N ILE A 30 2.65 9.05 0.32
CA ILE A 30 3.55 9.90 -0.47
C ILE A 30 2.68 10.74 -1.40
N PRO A 31 2.69 12.08 -1.28
CA PRO A 31 2.01 12.96 -2.20
C PRO A 31 2.50 12.76 -3.63
N LEU A 32 1.58 12.85 -4.58
CA LEU A 32 1.88 12.80 -6.00
C LEU A 32 2.31 14.18 -6.50
N ALA A 33 3.17 14.21 -7.52
CA ALA A 33 3.43 15.40 -8.30
C ALA A 33 2.15 15.93 -8.97
N GLU A 34 2.11 17.22 -9.29
CA GLU A 34 0.95 17.83 -9.95
C GLU A 34 0.69 17.16 -11.31
N ASN A 35 -0.56 16.75 -11.57
CA ASN A 35 -0.98 16.04 -12.79
C ASN A 35 -0.30 14.67 -13.03
N ALA A 36 0.18 14.00 -11.98
CA ALA A 36 0.71 12.65 -12.11
C ALA A 36 -0.37 11.65 -12.56
N HIS A 37 -0.03 10.81 -13.54
CA HIS A 37 -0.85 9.70 -14.04
C HIS A 37 -0.11 8.38 -13.82
N ILE A 38 -0.07 7.93 -12.57
CA ILE A 38 0.85 6.89 -12.10
C ILE A 38 0.24 5.47 -12.11
N GLU A 39 -1.05 5.32 -12.41
CA GLU A 39 -1.79 4.05 -12.29
C GLU A 39 -1.18 2.91 -13.13
N ALA A 40 -0.83 3.22 -14.38
CA ALA A 40 -0.22 2.27 -15.29
C ALA A 40 1.18 1.86 -14.81
N ASP A 41 1.97 2.83 -14.34
CA ASP A 41 3.31 2.60 -13.82
C ASP A 41 3.30 1.81 -12.52
N LEU A 42 2.33 2.06 -11.63
CA LEU A 42 2.14 1.26 -10.42
C LEU A 42 1.80 -0.18 -10.75
N THR A 43 0.91 -0.40 -11.73
CA THR A 43 0.53 -1.75 -12.17
C THR A 43 1.72 -2.48 -12.80
N ALA A 44 2.52 -1.78 -13.61
CA ALA A 44 3.75 -2.31 -14.19
C ALA A 44 4.82 -2.61 -13.11
N TRP A 45 4.77 -1.94 -11.96
CA TRP A 45 5.68 -2.14 -10.84
C TRP A 45 5.34 -3.34 -9.96
N GLU A 46 4.07 -3.78 -9.94
CA GLU A 46 3.59 -4.87 -9.08
C GLU A 46 4.51 -6.12 -9.04
N PRO A 47 5.09 -6.61 -10.15
CA PRO A 47 5.98 -7.78 -10.11
C PRO A 47 7.26 -7.59 -9.29
N ASP A 48 7.73 -6.35 -9.13
CA ASP A 48 8.96 -6.03 -8.40
C ASP A 48 8.70 -5.47 -6.99
N MET A 49 7.46 -5.06 -6.70
CA MET A 49 7.08 -4.43 -5.45
C MET A 49 7.40 -5.31 -4.23
N GLU A 50 7.16 -6.62 -4.28
CA GLU A 50 7.51 -7.55 -3.19
C GLU A 50 8.99 -7.42 -2.79
N ARG A 51 9.89 -7.45 -3.78
CA ARG A 51 11.34 -7.31 -3.55
C ARG A 51 11.68 -5.89 -3.06
N ASN A 52 11.06 -4.87 -3.63
CA ASN A 52 11.35 -3.47 -3.28
C ASN A 52 10.84 -3.08 -1.89
N PHE A 53 9.75 -3.68 -1.43
CA PHE A 53 9.15 -3.44 -0.11
C PHE A 53 9.53 -4.49 0.94
N ALA A 54 10.46 -5.39 0.65
CA ALA A 54 10.87 -6.45 1.57
C ALA A 54 11.29 -5.93 2.97
N LEU A 55 11.98 -4.79 3.04
CA LEU A 55 12.34 -4.17 4.32
C LEU A 55 11.11 -3.63 5.07
N PHE A 56 10.19 -2.96 4.36
CA PHE A 56 8.96 -2.46 4.96
C PHE A 56 8.12 -3.60 5.56
N LEU A 57 8.05 -4.73 4.87
CA LEU A 57 7.27 -5.87 5.32
C LEU A 57 7.96 -6.66 6.44
N SER A 58 9.30 -6.76 6.43
CA SER A 58 10.05 -7.43 7.50
C SER A 58 9.91 -6.72 8.85
N ILE A 59 9.87 -5.38 8.85
CA ILE A 59 9.61 -4.57 10.06
C ILE A 59 8.21 -4.88 10.63
N GLN A 60 7.25 -5.25 9.80
CA GLN A 60 5.91 -5.64 10.23
C GLN A 60 5.79 -7.11 10.66
N GLY A 61 6.92 -7.83 10.73
CA GLY A 61 6.98 -9.20 11.19
C GLY A 61 6.79 -10.25 10.10
N GLN A 62 6.92 -9.89 8.82
CA GLN A 62 7.03 -10.89 7.76
C GLN A 62 8.32 -11.69 7.92
N LYS A 63 8.20 -13.00 8.10
CA LYS A 63 9.34 -13.93 8.16
C LYS A 63 9.46 -14.87 6.96
N ASP A 64 8.35 -15.07 6.23
CA ASP A 64 8.23 -16.04 5.14
C ASP A 64 7.84 -15.36 3.82
N SER A 65 8.17 -15.98 2.68
CA SER A 65 7.80 -15.52 1.33
C SER A 65 6.28 -15.56 1.07
N PHE A 66 5.82 -14.82 0.06
CA PHE A 66 4.40 -14.63 -0.26
C PHE A 66 3.69 -15.95 -0.65
N ALA A 67 2.50 -16.19 -0.10
CA ALA A 67 1.66 -17.34 -0.47
C ALA A 67 1.04 -17.21 -1.89
N VAL A 68 1.01 -16.01 -2.46
CA VAL A 68 0.49 -15.72 -3.81
C VAL A 68 1.36 -14.64 -4.48
N THR A 69 1.74 -14.85 -5.73
CA THR A 69 2.73 -14.03 -6.45
C THR A 69 2.12 -12.89 -7.29
N PHE A 70 0.82 -12.62 -7.16
CA PHE A 70 0.14 -11.62 -7.98
C PHE A 70 -0.80 -10.72 -7.17
N PHE A 71 -0.90 -9.47 -7.61
CA PHE A 71 -1.81 -8.49 -7.05
C PHE A 71 -3.26 -8.72 -7.49
N ARG A 72 -4.18 -8.50 -6.56
CA ARG A 72 -5.62 -8.50 -6.76
C ARG A 72 -6.18 -7.09 -6.59
N GLY A 73 -7.37 -6.86 -7.12
CA GLY A 73 -8.09 -5.59 -6.97
C GLY A 73 -9.39 -5.77 -6.19
N THR A 74 -9.74 -4.76 -5.40
CA THR A 74 -11.07 -4.59 -4.83
C THR A 74 -11.46 -3.11 -4.85
N VAL A 75 -12.72 -2.81 -4.59
CA VAL A 75 -13.22 -1.44 -4.46
C VAL A 75 -13.77 -1.26 -3.06
N TYR A 76 -13.35 -0.19 -2.38
CA TYR A 76 -13.86 0.20 -1.07
C TYR A 76 -14.21 1.69 -1.08
N LYS A 77 -15.47 2.03 -0.79
CA LYS A 77 -16.00 3.41 -0.85
C LYS A 77 -15.65 4.16 -2.15
N GLY A 78 -15.71 3.45 -3.28
CA GLY A 78 -15.41 4.00 -4.61
C GLY A 78 -13.92 4.08 -4.95
N ILE A 79 -13.02 3.76 -4.02
CA ILE A 79 -11.57 3.74 -4.25
C ILE A 79 -11.12 2.34 -4.66
N THR A 80 -10.34 2.26 -5.74
CA THR A 80 -9.66 1.02 -6.14
C THR A 80 -8.49 0.74 -5.20
N VAL A 81 -8.49 -0.44 -4.59
CA VAL A 81 -7.42 -0.93 -3.72
C VAL A 81 -6.76 -2.14 -4.36
N ARG A 82 -5.43 -2.08 -4.49
CA ARG A 82 -4.59 -3.16 -5.02
C ARG A 82 -3.89 -3.84 -3.87
N PHE A 83 -3.89 -5.17 -3.84
CA PHE A 83 -3.31 -5.92 -2.72
C PHE A 83 -2.71 -7.25 -3.14
N GLN A 84 -1.61 -7.60 -2.49
CA GLN A 84 -1.00 -8.92 -2.54
C GLN A 84 -0.99 -9.50 -1.12
N THR A 85 -1.78 -10.54 -0.88
CA THR A 85 -1.89 -11.18 0.43
C THR A 85 -0.67 -12.05 0.70
N LEU A 86 0.00 -11.81 1.82
CA LEU A 86 1.23 -12.47 2.20
C LEU A 86 1.00 -13.78 2.95
N SER A 87 0.08 -13.75 3.91
CA SER A 87 -0.13 -14.84 4.85
C SER A 87 -1.59 -14.94 5.29
N SER A 88 -1.92 -16.05 5.94
CA SER A 88 -3.20 -16.26 6.62
C SER A 88 -3.46 -15.27 7.76
N GLN A 89 -2.49 -14.45 8.14
CA GLN A 89 -2.59 -13.48 9.25
C GLN A 89 -2.98 -12.06 8.80
N ASP A 90 -3.50 -11.91 7.59
CA ASP A 90 -3.88 -10.62 6.99
C ASP A 90 -2.70 -9.64 6.87
N LEU A 91 -1.49 -10.16 6.74
CA LEU A 91 -0.36 -9.37 6.26
C LEU A 91 -0.45 -9.30 4.74
N GLY A 92 -0.08 -8.17 4.15
CA GLY A 92 -0.01 -8.00 2.70
C GLY A 92 0.74 -6.75 2.32
N LEU A 93 1.03 -6.62 1.03
CA LEU A 93 1.39 -5.33 0.45
C LEU A 93 0.13 -4.76 -0.20
N VAL A 94 -0.34 -3.63 0.31
CA VAL A 94 -1.59 -3.01 -0.14
C VAL A 94 -1.34 -1.58 -0.51
N TYR A 95 -1.85 -1.13 -1.66
CA TYR A 95 -1.76 0.26 -2.06
C TYR A 95 -3.05 0.77 -2.69
N ALA A 96 -3.24 2.09 -2.62
CA ALA A 96 -4.33 2.81 -3.25
C ALA A 96 -3.87 4.24 -3.58
N LEU A 97 -4.50 4.85 -4.58
CA LEU A 97 -4.40 6.29 -4.82
C LEU A 97 -5.57 6.97 -4.11
N LEU A 98 -5.24 7.83 -3.15
CA LEU A 98 -6.21 8.59 -2.34
C LEU A 98 -5.97 10.07 -2.59
N ASP A 99 -6.96 10.74 -3.17
CA ASP A 99 -6.86 12.13 -3.62
C ASP A 99 -5.59 12.36 -4.47
N ASN A 100 -4.59 13.04 -3.91
CA ASN A 100 -3.30 13.31 -4.54
C ASN A 100 -2.14 12.60 -3.83
N ALA A 101 -2.34 11.38 -3.34
CA ALA A 101 -1.31 10.61 -2.66
C ALA A 101 -1.35 9.11 -3.02
N LEU A 102 -0.17 8.52 -3.14
CA LEU A 102 0.02 7.07 -3.07
C LEU A 102 0.06 6.67 -1.61
N VAL A 103 -0.85 5.80 -1.19
CA VAL A 103 -0.88 5.22 0.15
C VAL A 103 -0.54 3.75 0.08
N VAL A 104 0.34 3.29 0.98
CA VAL A 104 0.74 1.90 1.11
C VAL A 104 0.60 1.44 2.55
N THR A 105 0.01 0.27 2.76
CA THR A 105 -0.20 -0.34 4.07
C THR A 105 0.20 -1.81 4.09
N GLY A 106 0.45 -2.33 5.31
CA GLY A 106 0.76 -3.74 5.54
C GLY A 106 -0.45 -4.68 5.58
N SER A 107 -1.68 -4.19 5.39
CA SER A 107 -2.90 -5.01 5.33
C SER A 107 -4.06 -4.29 4.65
N LEU A 108 -5.01 -5.07 4.11
CA LEU A 108 -6.22 -4.53 3.48
C LEU A 108 -7.13 -3.87 4.52
N GLU A 109 -7.21 -4.45 5.71
CA GLU A 109 -7.90 -3.86 6.85
C GLU A 109 -7.37 -2.47 7.18
N SER A 110 -6.04 -2.30 7.26
CA SER A 110 -5.42 -1.01 7.55
C SER A 110 -5.71 0.01 6.45
N MET A 111 -5.70 -0.42 5.18
CA MET A 111 -6.04 0.47 4.06
C MET A 111 -7.47 0.99 4.17
N LYS A 112 -8.45 0.10 4.47
CA LYS A 112 -9.84 0.50 4.66
C LYS A 112 -9.99 1.51 5.78
N ALA A 113 -9.31 1.30 6.90
CA ALA A 113 -9.34 2.24 8.00
C ALA A 113 -8.67 3.59 7.66
N THR A 114 -7.60 3.59 6.88
CA THR A 114 -6.99 4.83 6.35
C THR A 114 -7.97 5.59 5.44
N ILE A 115 -8.67 4.88 4.56
CA ILE A 115 -9.72 5.45 3.71
C ILE A 115 -10.84 6.04 4.57
N ASP A 116 -11.27 5.31 5.60
CA ASP A 116 -12.29 5.78 6.53
C ASP A 116 -11.88 7.04 7.27
N GLU A 117 -10.60 7.19 7.65
CA GLU A 117 -10.11 8.39 8.32
C GLU A 117 -10.06 9.61 7.40
N ILE A 118 -9.65 9.42 6.14
CA ILE A 118 -9.50 10.50 5.17
C ILE A 118 -10.86 11.00 4.66
N GLN A 119 -11.83 10.11 4.49
CA GLN A 119 -13.17 10.45 3.99
C GLN A 119 -14.17 10.88 5.08
N LYS A 120 -13.73 11.13 6.31
CA LYS A 120 -14.57 11.72 7.38
C LYS A 120 -14.97 13.15 7.05
#